data_AF-A0A832Y055-F1
#
_entry.id   AF-A0A832Y055-F1
#
_cell.length_a   1.000
_cell.length_b   1.000
_cell.length_c   1.000
_cell.angle_alpha   90.00
_cell.angle_beta   90.00
_cell.angle_gamma   90.00
#
_symmetry.space_group_name_H-M   'P 1'
#
loop_
_entity.id
_entity.type
_entity.pdbx_description
1 polymer ?
#
loop_
_entity_poly.entity_id
_entity_poly.type
_entity_poly.pdbx_seq_one_letter_code
_entity_poly.pdbx_strand_id
1 'polypeptide(L)' 'MAETVTIGSKSYLVNIRRSGSRFHLQIDDRDYDGEFSRLNNGSLEIIIDGRRSITYSEKKSNESYVFANGINYVL' A
#
# COMPACT_ATOMS: atom_id res chain seq x y z
N MET A 1 0.02 -13.71 -5.82
CA MET A 1 -0.62 -13.67 -7.15
C MET A 1 -0.45 -12.23 -7.60
N ALA A 2 0.05 -11.99 -8.81
CA ALA A 2 0.21 -10.60 -9.27
C ALA A 2 -1.18 -10.02 -9.58
N GLU A 3 -1.45 -8.82 -9.07
CA GLU A 3 -2.67 -8.07 -9.24
C GLU A 3 -2.36 -6.77 -10.00
N THR A 4 -3.27 -6.35 -10.87
CA THR A 4 -3.12 -5.07 -11.56
C THR A 4 -3.76 -3.98 -10.72
N VAL A 5 -2.98 -2.97 -10.32
CA VAL A 5 -3.45 -1.80 -9.59
C VAL A 5 -3.40 -0.60 -10.52
N THR A 6 -4.52 0.11 -10.67
CA THR A 6 -4.60 1.33 -11.49
C THR A 6 -4.71 2.55 -10.59
N ILE A 7 -3.83 3.53 -10.79
CA ILE A 7 -3.83 4.81 -10.07
C ILE A 7 -3.91 5.92 -11.12
N GLY A 8 -5.07 6.57 -11.23
CA GLY A 8 -5.34 7.54 -12.28
C GLY A 8 -5.29 6.89 -13.67
N SER A 9 -4.43 7.38 -14.56
CA SER A 9 -4.25 6.83 -15.91
C SER A 9 -3.12 5.81 -16.03
N LYS A 10 -2.48 5.43 -14.91
CA LYS A 10 -1.36 4.49 -14.88
C LYS A 10 -1.78 3.18 -14.24
N SER A 11 -1.35 2.06 -14.81
CA SER A 11 -1.55 0.72 -14.25
C SER A 11 -0.20 0.08 -13.94
N TYR A 12 -0.17 -0.69 -12.86
CA TYR A 12 1.03 -1.34 -12.34
C TYR A 12 0.73 -2.81 -12.07
N LEU A 13 1.69 -3.68 -12.36
CA LEU A 13 1.62 -5.08 -11.96
C LEU A 13 2.21 -5.20 -10.56
N VAL A 14 1.38 -5.54 -9.58
CA VAL A 14 1.75 -5.53 -8.16
C VAL A 14 1.65 -6.95 -7.61
N ASN A 15 2.67 -7.40 -6.91
CA ASN A 15 2.63 -8.66 -6.18
C ASN A 15 3.13 -8.43 -4.77
N ILE A 16 2.28 -8.72 -3.79
CA ILE A 16 2.63 -8.59 -2.37
C ILE A 16 2.72 -9.96 -1.72
N ARG A 17 3.82 -10.18 -1.00
CA ARG A 17 4.02 -11.33 -0.13
C ARG A 17 4.22 -10.80 1.28
N ARG A 18 3.54 -11.39 2.25
CA ARG A 18 3.56 -10.92 3.64
C ARG A 18 3.88 -12.06 4.59
N SER A 19 4.74 -11.79 5.56
CA SER A 19 5.06 -12.71 6.65
C SER A 19 5.09 -11.92 7.97
N GLY A 20 4.07 -12.15 8.82
CA GLY A 20 3.87 -11.36 10.03
C GLY A 20 3.64 -9.87 9.70
N SER A 21 4.48 -9.01 10.28
CA SER A 21 4.52 -7.55 10.06
C SER A 21 5.44 -7.12 8.92
N ARG A 22 6.17 -8.06 8.29
CA ARG A 22 7.02 -7.77 7.13
C ARG A 22 6.31 -8.10 5.84
N PHE A 23 6.60 -7.33 4.80
CA PHE A 23 6.14 -7.59 3.45
C PHE A 23 7.25 -7.36 2.43
N HIS A 24 7.12 -8.07 1.33
CA HIS A 24 7.86 -7.89 0.10
C HIS A 24 6.86 -7.50 -0.98
N LEU A 25 7.10 -6.36 -1.61
CA LEU A 25 6.23 -5.74 -2.59
C LEU A 25 7.01 -5.62 -3.90
N GLN A 26 6.55 -6.32 -4.91
CA GLN A 26 7.03 -6.18 -6.28
C GLN A 26 6.07 -5.28 -7.05
N ILE A 27 6.58 -4.23 -7.69
CA ILE A 27 5.84 -3.37 -8.61
C ILE A 27 6.59 -3.38 -9.94
N ASP A 28 5.94 -3.94 -10.96
CA ASP A 28 6.55 -4.22 -12.26
C ASP A 28 7.87 -5.00 -12.10
N ASP A 29 9.00 -4.41 -12.51
CA ASP A 29 10.34 -4.99 -12.40
C ASP A 29 11.13 -4.50 -11.18
N ARG A 30 10.46 -3.93 -10.18
CA ARG A 30 11.09 -3.39 -8.96
C ARG A 30 10.59 -4.07 -7.71
N ASP A 31 11.53 -4.41 -6.84
CA ASP A 31 11.26 -5.02 -5.55
C ASP A 31 11.47 -4.03 -4.41
N TYR A 32 10.58 -4.11 -3.42
CA TYR A 32 10.57 -3.27 -2.22
C TYR A 32 10.33 -4.16 -1.00
N ASP A 33 11.19 -4.04 0.01
CA ASP A 33 10.97 -4.66 1.31
C ASP A 33 10.47 -3.62 2.31
N GLY A 34 9.53 -4.03 3.15
CA GLY A 34 8.96 -3.14 4.13
C GLY A 34 8.35 -3.84 5.32
N GLU A 35 7.98 -3.00 6.29
CA GLU A 35 7.28 -3.41 7.49
C GLU A 35 6.00 -2.60 7.63
N PHE A 36 4.98 -3.20 8.24
CA PHE A 36 3.76 -2.49 8.57
C PHE A 36 3.31 -2.82 9.99
N SER A 37 2.66 -1.85 10.63
CA SER A 37 2.05 -2.00 11.94
C SER A 37 0.66 -1.37 11.94
N ARG A 38 -0.27 -1.94 12.71
CA ARG A 38 -1.61 -1.37 12.88
C ARG A 38 -1.61 -0.47 14.11
N LEU A 39 -2.00 0.78 13.93
CA LEU A 39 -2.07 1.76 15.00
C LEU A 39 -3.42 1.69 15.72
N ASN A 40 -3.47 2.18 16.96
CA ASN A 40 -4.67 2.13 17.81
C ASN A 40 -5.87 2.91 17.23
N ASN A 41 -5.62 3.88 16.37
CA ASN A 41 -6.64 4.67 15.68
C ASN A 41 -7.18 3.98 14.41
N GLY A 42 -6.76 2.75 14.12
CA GLY A 42 -7.16 1.99 12.94
C GLY A 42 -6.33 2.28 11.69
N SER A 43 -5.44 3.28 11.71
CA SER A 43 -4.49 3.57 10.64
C SER A 43 -3.42 2.48 10.52
N LEU A 44 -2.76 2.44 9.36
CA LEU A 44 -1.58 1.62 9.13
C LEU A 44 -0.35 2.51 9.12
N GLU A 45 0.68 2.06 9.80
CA GLU A 45 2.03 2.57 9.62
C GLU A 45 2.75 1.64 8.66
N ILE A 46 3.42 2.21 7.66
CA ILE A 46 4.18 1.49 6.65
C ILE A 46 5.60 2.08 6.61
N ILE A 47 6.62 1.22 6.65
CA ILE A 47 8.03 1.59 6.57
C ILE A 47 8.62 0.88 5.37
N ILE A 48 9.14 1.65 4.41
CA ILE A 48 9.87 1.16 3.22
C ILE A 48 11.16 2.00 3.13
N ASP A 49 12.32 1.36 2.96
CA ASP A 49 13.63 2.03 2.87
C ASP A 49 13.90 3.05 4.01
N GLY A 50 13.46 2.70 5.23
CA GLY A 50 13.58 3.57 6.42
C GLY A 50 12.65 4.79 6.42
N ARG A 51 11.83 4.98 5.38
CA ARG A 51 10.82 6.04 5.31
C ARG A 51 9.50 5.56 5.89
N ARG A 52 9.10 6.20 6.98
CA ARG A 52 7.82 5.95 7.65
C ARG A 52 6.70 6.75 6.99
N SER A 53 5.59 6.06 6.71
CA SER A 53 4.35 6.64 6.20
C SER A 53 3.18 6.21 7.08
N ILE A 54 2.25 7.12 7.37
CA ILE A 54 0.98 6.80 8.01
C ILE A 54 -0.10 6.83 6.94
N THR A 55 -0.84 5.72 6.83
CA THR A 55 -1.84 5.51 5.80
C THR A 55 -3.18 5.09 6.40
N TYR A 56 -4.25 5.41 5.70
CA TYR A 56 -5.59 4.90 5.98
C TYR A 56 -6.28 4.55 4.67
N SER A 57 -7.19 3.59 4.74
CA SER A 57 -7.98 3.19 3.58
C SER A 57 -9.45 3.10 3.96
N GLU A 58 -10.31 3.65 3.12
CA GLU A 58 -11.75 3.55 3.24
C GLU A 58 -12.32 2.94 1.96
N LYS A 59 -13.15 1.90 2.10
CA LYS A 59 -13.83 1.29 0.96
C LYS A 59 -15.24 1.86 0.88
N LYS A 60 -15.59 2.46 -0.26
CA LYS A 60 -16.93 2.99 -0.51
C LYS A 60 -17.46 2.39 -1.80
N SER A 61 -18.45 1.49 -1.67
CA SER A 61 -19.02 0.75 -2.80
C SER A 61 -17.94 -0.02 -3.57
N ASN A 62 -17.69 0.33 -4.83
CA ASN A 62 -16.69 -0.29 -5.70
C ASN A 62 -15.33 0.42 -5.70
N GLU A 63 -15.19 1.55 -5.00
CA GLU A 63 -13.98 2.35 -4.97
C GLU A 63 -13.24 2.15 -3.64
N SER A 64 -11.91 2.13 -3.70
CA SER A 64 -11.05 2.15 -2.51
C SER A 64 -10.30 3.48 -2.44
N TYR A 65 -10.55 4.23 -1.38
CA TYR A 65 -9.87 5.48 -1.10
C TYR A 65 -8.69 5.18 -0.19
N VAL A 66 -7.49 5.56 -0.61
CA VAL A 66 -6.25 5.36 0.14
C VAL A 66 -5.60 6.71 0.38
N PHE A 67 -5.36 7.05 1.64
CA PHE A 67 -4.55 8.20 1.98
C PHE A 67 -3.18 7.76 2.43
N ALA A 68 -2.15 8.40 1.90
CA ALA A 68 -0.78 8.22 2.32
C ALA A 68 -0.05 9.56 2.31
N ASN A 69 0.58 9.92 3.43
CA ASN A 69 1.45 11.09 3.56
C ASN A 69 0.82 12.42 3.07
N GLY A 70 -0.48 12.65 3.32
CA GLY A 70 -1.15 13.88 2.88
C GLY A 70 -1.79 13.80 1.50
N ILE A 71 -1.59 12.70 0.75
CA ILE A 71 -2.11 12.51 -0.60
C ILE A 71 -3.25 11.48 -0.57
N ASN A 72 -4.36 11.82 -1.22
CA ASN A 72 -5.48 10.90 -1.44
C ASN A 72 -5.37 10.25 -2.82
N TYR A 73 -5.51 8.93 -2.84
CA TYR A 73 -5.57 8.09 -4.03
C TYR A 73 -6.94 7.41 -4.08
N VAL A 74 -7.48 7.27 -5.29
CA VAL A 74 -8.70 6.50 -5.55
C VAL A 74 -8.30 5.33 -6.46
N LEU A 75 -8.70 4.14 -6.02
CA LEU A 75 -8.45 2.84 -6.66
C LEU A 75 -9.78 2.20 -7.08
#